data_AF-A0A1X0BL97-F1
#
_entry.id   AF-A0A1X0BL97-F1
#
_cell.length_a   1.000
_cell.length_b   1.000
_cell.length_c   1.000
_cell.angle_alpha   90.00
_cell.angle_beta   90.00
_cell.angle_gamma   90.00
#
_symmetry.space_group_name_H-M   'P 1'
#
loop_
_entity.id
_entity.type
_entity.pdbx_description
1 polymer ?
#
loop_
_entity_poly.entity_id
_entity_poly.type
_entity_poly.pdbx_seq_one_letter_code
_entity_poly.pdbx_strand_id
1 'polypeptide(L)'
;MSDGLRIRLDRTLCDGFGICAKHAPEYFSLDDWGYASLIGDGTVPENDRDAVMRALFDCPVHAIIYMGEHRPSDDNKVREEPRESSEPDPTAGDSNEAISGFVR
;
A
#
# COMPACT_ATOMS: atom_id res chain seq x y z
N MET A 1 -1.14 -11.08 13.86
CA MET A 1 0.01 -11.50 13.04
C MET A 1 0.53 -10.22 12.40
N SER A 2 1.83 -9.98 12.50
CA SER A 2 2.48 -8.70 12.20
C SER A 2 2.06 -8.20 10.83
N ASP A 3 1.57 -6.95 10.78
CA ASP A 3 1.49 -6.20 9.53
C ASP A 3 2.90 -6.18 8.91
N GLY A 4 3.00 -6.60 7.65
CA GLY A 4 4.23 -6.51 6.88
C GLY A 4 4.10 -5.43 5.81
N LEU A 5 5.06 -5.31 4.90
CA LEU A 5 4.96 -4.44 3.74
C LEU A 5 4.89 -5.20 2.43
N ARG A 6 4.46 -4.51 1.37
CA ARG A 6 4.55 -5.02 0.00
C ARG A 6 5.46 -4.15 -0.86
N ILE A 7 6.23 -4.80 -1.73
CA ILE A 7 7.06 -4.16 -2.74
C ILE A 7 6.82 -4.75 -4.12
N ARG A 8 7.23 -4.00 -5.14
CA ARG A 8 7.32 -4.46 -6.53
C ARG A 8 8.67 -4.06 -7.11
N LEU A 9 9.20 -4.88 -8.01
CA LEU A 9 10.37 -4.54 -8.81
C LEU A 9 9.93 -4.17 -10.24
N ASP A 10 10.30 -2.97 -10.68
CA ASP A 10 10.20 -2.57 -12.08
C ASP A 10 11.47 -2.96 -12.84
N ARG A 11 11.39 -4.05 -13.60
CA ARG A 11 12.51 -4.56 -14.40
C ARG A 11 12.87 -3.66 -15.58
N THR A 12 12.01 -2.73 -15.98
CA THR A 12 12.32 -1.78 -17.06
C THR A 12 13.21 -0.63 -16.60
N LEU A 13 13.23 -0.36 -15.29
CA LEU A 13 14.12 0.63 -14.67
C LEU A 13 15.40 0.01 -14.11
N CYS A 14 15.41 -1.30 -13.87
CA CYS A 14 16.56 -2.01 -13.31
C CYS A 14 17.73 -2.00 -14.31
N ASP A 15 18.88 -1.49 -13.87
CA ASP A 15 20.13 -1.40 -14.68
C ASP A 15 21.26 -2.27 -14.09
N GLY A 16 20.91 -3.29 -13.30
CA GLY A 16 21.88 -4.33 -12.88
C GLY A 16 22.90 -3.96 -11.79
N PHE A 17 22.68 -2.91 -11.00
CA PHE A 17 23.61 -2.50 -9.92
C PHE A 17 23.82 -3.57 -8.82
N GLY A 18 22.87 -4.49 -8.63
CA GLY A 18 22.97 -5.60 -7.68
C GLY A 18 22.96 -5.22 -6.18
N ILE A 19 22.75 -3.96 -5.83
CA ILE A 19 22.73 -3.47 -4.44
C ILE A 19 21.56 -4.09 -3.64
N CYS A 20 20.41 -4.28 -4.28
CA CYS A 20 19.23 -4.88 -3.66
C CYS A 20 19.48 -6.30 -3.12
N ALA A 21 20.14 -7.16 -3.89
CA ALA A 21 20.50 -8.51 -3.46
C ALA A 21 21.59 -8.53 -2.37
N LYS A 22 22.36 -7.44 -2.18
CA LYS A 22 23.29 -7.32 -1.06
C LYS A 22 22.58 -7.01 0.26
N HIS A 23 21.54 -6.17 0.22
CA HIS A 23 20.77 -5.82 1.42
C HIS A 23 19.73 -6.89 1.78
N ALA A 24 19.06 -7.47 0.79
CA ALA A 24 17.95 -8.39 0.97
C ALA A 24 18.04 -9.58 -0.01
N PRO A 25 19.02 -10.50 0.15
CA PRO A 25 19.25 -11.63 -0.75
C PRO A 25 18.09 -12.63 -0.80
N GLU A 26 17.29 -12.71 0.27
CA GLU A 26 16.09 -13.57 0.35
C GLU A 26 14.96 -13.08 -0.60
N TYR A 27 14.96 -11.79 -0.95
CA TYR A 27 13.88 -11.15 -1.71
C TYR A 27 14.29 -10.79 -3.15
N PHE A 28 15.59 -10.64 -3.40
CA PHE A 28 16.12 -10.29 -4.72
C PHE A 28 17.16 -11.30 -5.18
N SER A 29 16.87 -11.96 -6.29
CA SER A 29 17.86 -12.74 -7.04
C SER A 29 18.43 -11.90 -8.17
N LEU A 30 19.68 -12.18 -8.55
CA LEU A 30 20.31 -11.62 -9.75
C LEU A 30 20.47 -12.73 -10.79
N ASP A 31 20.25 -12.39 -12.06
CA ASP A 31 20.60 -13.28 -13.17
C ASP A 31 22.09 -13.16 -13.56
N ASP A 32 22.50 -13.92 -14.58
CA ASP A 32 23.87 -13.95 -15.08
C ASP A 32 24.36 -12.59 -15.63
N TRP A 33 23.43 -11.67 -15.92
CA TRP A 33 23.72 -10.32 -16.37
C TRP A 33 23.60 -9.27 -15.26
N GLY A 34 23.30 -9.70 -14.02
CA GLY A 34 23.19 -8.83 -12.86
C GLY A 34 21.84 -8.14 -12.70
N TYR A 35 20.85 -8.40 -13.57
CA TYR A 35 19.52 -7.83 -13.43
C TYR A 35 18.77 -8.50 -12.29
N ALA A 36 18.10 -7.69 -11.49
CA ALA A 36 17.34 -8.19 -10.35
C ALA A 36 16.00 -8.80 -10.80
N SER A 37 15.59 -9.83 -10.07
CA SER A 37 14.23 -10.37 -10.06
C SER A 37 13.73 -10.46 -8.63
N LEU A 38 12.44 -10.21 -8.43
CA LEU A 38 11.79 -10.33 -7.12
C LEU A 38 11.44 -11.80 -6.87
N ILE A 39 11.80 -12.30 -5.69
CA ILE A 39 11.44 -13.65 -5.23
C ILE A 39 10.08 -13.58 -4.54
N GLY A 40 9.15 -14.45 -4.94
CA GLY A 40 7.80 -14.47 -4.38
C GLY A 40 6.89 -13.36 -4.92
N ASP A 41 5.91 -12.94 -4.10
CA ASP A 41 4.86 -11.99 -4.48
C ASP A 41 5.10 -10.56 -3.96
N GLY A 42 6.29 -10.31 -3.41
CA GLY A 42 6.68 -9.04 -2.83
C GLY A 42 6.13 -8.76 -1.44
N THR A 43 5.51 -9.74 -0.78
CA THR A 43 5.16 -9.63 0.64
C THR A 43 6.41 -9.79 1.50
N VAL A 44 6.63 -8.82 2.40
CA VAL A 44 7.78 -8.75 3.30
C VAL A 44 7.27 -8.69 4.74
N PRO A 45 7.63 -9.64 5.61
CA PRO A 45 7.29 -9.60 7.02
C PRO A 45 8.04 -8.47 7.73
N GLU A 46 7.51 -8.00 8.85
CA GLU A 46 8.07 -6.85 9.57
C GLU A 46 9.54 -7.03 9.99
N ASN A 47 9.97 -8.27 10.26
CA ASN A 47 11.36 -8.56 10.63
C ASN A 47 12.36 -8.25 9.51
N ASP A 48 11.93 -8.32 8.25
CA ASP A 48 12.78 -8.09 7.07
C ASP A 48 12.57 -6.70 6.44
N ARG A 49 11.65 -5.91 7.02
CA ARG A 49 11.33 -4.55 6.59
C ARG A 49 12.58 -3.71 6.41
N ASP A 50 13.45 -3.67 7.42
CA ASP A 50 14.64 -2.81 7.40
C ASP A 50 15.60 -3.18 6.27
N ALA A 51 15.76 -4.48 5.99
CA ALA A 51 16.63 -4.95 4.92
C ALA A 51 16.08 -4.53 3.54
N VAL A 52 14.78 -4.74 3.32
CA VAL A 52 14.12 -4.39 2.05
C VAL A 52 14.00 -2.89 1.85
N MET A 53 13.69 -2.12 2.90
CA MET A 53 13.65 -0.67 2.83
C MET A 53 15.03 -0.08 2.50
N ARG A 54 16.10 -0.66 3.05
CA ARG A 54 17.47 -0.26 2.71
C ARG A 54 17.79 -0.55 1.23
N ALA A 55 17.40 -1.73 0.72
CA ALA A 55 17.49 -2.04 -0.70
C ALA A 55 16.74 -1.03 -1.59
N LEU A 56 15.55 -0.59 -1.16
CA LEU A 56 14.73 0.39 -1.88
C LEU A 56 15.42 1.76 -1.94
N PHE A 57 15.95 2.24 -0.81
CA PHE A 57 16.61 3.56 -0.75
C PHE A 57 17.97 3.59 -1.45
N ASP A 58 18.71 2.48 -1.43
CA ASP A 58 20.06 2.44 -2.00
C ASP A 58 20.07 2.05 -3.50
N CYS A 59 18.90 1.84 -4.12
CA CYS A 59 18.79 1.57 -5.55
C CYS A 59 18.98 2.87 -6.37
N PRO A 60 20.09 3.03 -7.15
CA PRO A 60 20.40 4.30 -7.82
C PRO A 60 19.38 4.71 -8.88
N VAL A 61 18.69 3.73 -9.46
CA VAL A 61 17.66 3.90 -10.49
C VAL A 61 16.23 3.76 -9.94
N HIS A 62 16.09 3.60 -8.62
CA HIS A 62 14.79 3.52 -7.94
C HIS A 62 13.84 2.48 -8.54
N ALA A 63 14.37 1.32 -8.94
CA ALA A 63 13.59 0.25 -9.56
C ALA A 63 12.67 -0.50 -8.58
N ILE A 64 12.82 -0.30 -7.27
CA ILE A 64 12.01 -0.96 -6.23
C ILE A 64 10.92 0.02 -5.77
N ILE A 65 9.67 -0.41 -5.84
CA ILE A 65 8.48 0.40 -5.56
C ILE A 65 7.81 -0.13 -4.29
N TYR A 66 7.62 0.74 -3.30
CA TYR A 66 6.82 0.44 -2.11
C TYR A 66 5.32 0.51 -2.46
N MET A 67 4.58 -0.55 -2.12
CA MET A 67 3.15 -0.69 -2.43
C MET A 67 2.24 -0.45 -1.21
N GLY A 68 2.80 -0.14 -0.05
CA GLY A 68 2.05 0.00 1.20
C GLY A 68 2.28 -1.15 2.18
N GLU A 69 1.63 -1.04 3.33
CA GLU A 69 1.56 -2.11 4.32
C GLU A 69 0.65 -3.24 3.79
N HIS A 70 1.13 -4.48 3.91
CA HIS A 70 0.35 -5.68 3.69
C HIS A 70 -0.44 -5.99 4.96
N ARG A 71 -1.71 -5.62 4.96
CA ARG A 71 -2.66 -6.27 5.86
C ARG A 71 -2.86 -7.69 5.35
N PRO A 72 -2.55 -8.74 6.12
CA PRO A 72 -2.86 -10.10 5.71
C PRO A 72 -4.36 -10.14 5.37
N SER A 73 -4.69 -10.64 4.18
CA SER A 73 -6.09 -10.80 3.76
C SER A 73 -6.77 -11.72 4.77
N ASP A 74 -7.62 -11.16 5.62
CA ASP A 74 -8.63 -11.93 6.35
C ASP A 74 -9.60 -12.46 5.28
N ASP A 75 -9.25 -13.58 4.64
CA ASP A 75 -10.14 -14.31 3.71
C ASP A 75 -11.38 -14.89 4.42
N ASN A 76 -11.67 -14.45 5.66
CA ASN A 76 -12.88 -14.74 6.41
C ASN A 76 -13.58 -13.51 7.02
N LYS A 77 -13.44 -12.32 6.43
CA LYS A 77 -14.48 -11.29 6.59
C LYS A 77 -15.40 -11.33 5.38
N VAL A 78 -16.54 -12.00 5.57
CA VAL A 78 -17.76 -11.75 4.80
C VAL A 78 -17.86 -10.25 4.59
N ARG A 79 -17.90 -9.86 3.31
CA ARG A 79 -18.13 -8.49 2.87
C ARG A 79 -19.52 -8.10 3.40
N GLU A 80 -19.59 -7.51 4.58
CA GLU A 80 -20.82 -6.86 5.03
C GLU A 80 -21.10 -5.78 4.00
N GLU A 81 -22.18 -6.00 3.24
CA GLU A 81 -22.73 -4.99 2.36
C GLU A 81 -22.90 -3.70 3.15
N PRO A 82 -22.59 -2.53 2.57
CA PRO A 82 -22.93 -1.26 3.19
C PRO A 82 -24.41 -1.28 3.50
N ARG A 83 -24.75 -1.42 4.78
CA ARG A 83 -26.13 -1.41 5.26
C ARG A 83 -26.68 -0.07 4.81
N GLU A 84 -27.63 -0.14 3.89
CA GLU A 84 -28.32 0.98 3.28
C GLU A 84 -28.71 1.97 4.39
N SER A 85 -28.09 3.16 4.36
CA SER A 85 -28.40 4.23 5.29
C SER A 85 -29.90 4.47 5.21
N SER A 86 -30.60 4.15 6.30
CA SER A 86 -32.05 4.33 6.39
C SER A 86 -32.38 5.77 6.00
N GLU A 87 -33.26 5.93 5.00
CA GLU A 87 -33.71 7.25 4.55
C GLU A 87 -34.27 8.04 5.75
N PRO A 88 -33.99 9.36 5.85
CA PRO A 88 -34.52 10.16 6.94
C PRO A 88 -36.05 10.26 6.85
N ASP A 89 -36.70 9.90 7.96
CA ASP A 89 -38.14 9.97 8.18
C ASP A 89 -38.69 11.39 7.93
N PRO A 90 -39.72 11.59 7.08
CA PRO A 90 -40.17 12.91 6.65
C PRO A 90 -40.96 13.70 7.72
N THR A 91 -41.06 13.23 8.96
CA THR A 91 -41.93 13.85 9.98
C THR A 91 -41.20 14.58 11.12
N ALA A 92 -39.99 15.10 10.93
CA ALA A 92 -39.39 16.05 11.87
C ALA A 92 -39.69 17.49 11.43
N GLY A 93 -40.84 18.01 11.89
CA GLY A 93 -41.28 19.38 11.62
C GLY A 93 -40.54 20.45 12.42
N ASP A 94 -40.60 21.67 11.86
CA ASP A 94 -40.48 23.01 12.47
C ASP A 94 -39.16 23.33 13.21
N SER A 95 -38.41 24.41 12.94
CA SER A 95 -38.79 25.74 12.45
C SER A 95 -37.57 26.34 11.75
N ASN A 96 -37.65 26.57 10.43
CA ASN A 96 -36.64 27.37 9.73
C ASN A 96 -37.02 28.84 9.89
N GLU A 97 -36.54 29.47 10.97
CA GLU A 97 -36.62 30.91 11.18
C GLU A 97 -35.84 31.61 10.06
N ALA A 98 -36.56 31.90 8.98
CA ALA A 98 -36.12 32.78 7.92
C ALA A 98 -35.87 34.16 8.54
N ILE A 99 -34.59 34.51 8.71
CA ILE A 99 -34.15 35.88 9.00
C ILE A 99 -34.52 36.80 7.82
N SER A 100 -35.78 37.19 7.77
CA SER A 100 -36.28 38.28 6.93
C SER A 100 -36.04 39.58 7.66
N GLY A 101 -35.04 40.33 7.21
CA GLY A 101 -34.94 41.72 7.64
C GLY A 101 -33.63 42.38 7.30
N PHE A 102 -33.43 42.78 6.05
CA PHE A 102 -32.71 44.02 5.76
C PHE A 102 -33.26 44.69 4.51
N VAL A 103 -34.37 45.41 4.70
CA VAL A 103 -34.66 46.64 3.95
C VAL A 103 -34.19 47.80 4.82
N ARG A 104 -33.09 48.46 4.43
CA ARG A 104 -33.09 49.86 4.00
C ARG A 104 -31.74 50.24 3.41
#